data_AF-A0A9D6L633-F1
#
_entry.id   AF-A0A9D6L633-F1
#
_cell.length_a   1.000
_cell.length_b   1.000
_cell.length_c   1.000
_cell.angle_alpha   90.00
_cell.angle_beta   90.00
_cell.angle_gamma   90.00
#
_symmetry.space_group_name_H-M   'P 1'
#
loop_
_entity.id
_entity.type
_entity.pdbx_description
1 polymer ?
#
loop_
_entity_poly.entity_id
_entity_poly.type
_entity_poly.pdbx_seq_one_letter_code
_entity_poly.pdbx_strand_id
1 'polypeptide(L)'
;MTGLQRGLPAFVILGALAASIAGAGCAPASGARALTMEGEIIDPQCWFTHGGEGLSHRDCALMCARGGQSLGFVNRAGQRFYPIIAATHGVNPNDSLYAVVGYPVIVHGTLFTRGGQEALVVARAERIGGAAAAESKPGAAAGSDEMKSEMHMNMSNGSTAADSAARGGRRVP
;
A
#
# COMPACT_ATOMS: atom_id res chain seq x y z
N MET A 1 46.03 -15.52 -67.93
CA MET A 1 47.47 -15.17 -67.95
C MET A 1 47.59 -13.69 -67.61
N THR A 2 48.18 -13.42 -66.44
CA THR A 2 48.98 -12.23 -66.03
C THR A 2 48.45 -10.79 -66.16
N GLY A 3 48.55 -10.07 -65.03
CA GLY A 3 48.71 -8.62 -64.92
C GLY A 3 47.45 -7.90 -64.39
N LEU A 4 47.50 -7.02 -63.40
CA LEU A 4 48.59 -6.15 -62.99
C LEU A 4 48.31 -5.66 -61.56
N GLN A 5 49.17 -6.04 -60.62
CA GLN A 5 49.24 -5.45 -59.29
C GLN A 5 49.48 -3.95 -59.41
N ARG A 6 48.63 -3.15 -58.79
CA ARG A 6 48.92 -1.76 -58.44
C ARG A 6 48.82 -1.65 -56.92
N GLY A 7 49.99 -1.64 -56.27
CA GLY A 7 50.10 -1.22 -54.89
C GLY A 7 49.80 0.27 -54.75
N LEU A 8 49.29 0.66 -53.58
CA LEU A 8 49.46 1.99 -53.01
C LEU A 8 49.38 1.86 -51.47
N PRO A 9 50.07 2.76 -50.76
CA PRO A 9 50.97 2.42 -49.67
C PRO A 9 50.32 2.44 -48.29
N ALA A 10 51.02 1.75 -47.37
CA ALA A 10 50.94 1.90 -45.94
C ALA A 10 50.80 3.38 -45.52
N PHE A 11 49.59 3.78 -45.15
CA PHE A 11 49.38 4.90 -44.24
C PHE A 11 49.01 4.32 -42.88
N VAL A 12 50.05 4.19 -42.07
CA VAL A 12 49.97 3.98 -40.63
C VAL A 12 49.19 5.18 -40.05
N ILE A 13 47.90 5.00 -39.79
CA ILE A 13 47.14 5.96 -38.97
C ILE A 13 47.46 5.65 -37.51
N LEU A 14 48.55 6.26 -37.06
CA LEU A 14 48.90 6.42 -35.66
C LEU A 14 48.03 7.52 -35.05
N GLY A 15 47.32 7.19 -33.97
CA GLY A 15 46.97 8.18 -32.95
C GLY A 15 45.51 8.59 -32.89
N ALA A 16 44.77 8.00 -31.94
CA ALA A 16 44.14 8.71 -30.83
C ALA A 16 43.38 7.70 -29.96
N LEU A 17 44.09 7.07 -29.02
CA LEU A 17 43.44 6.39 -27.91
C LEU A 17 42.93 7.47 -26.95
N ALA A 18 41.72 7.98 -27.21
CA ALA A 18 41.01 8.83 -26.27
C ALA A 18 40.60 7.96 -25.08
N ALA A 19 41.44 7.93 -24.05
CA ALA A 19 41.12 7.34 -22.76
C ALA A 19 39.94 8.11 -22.15
N SER A 20 38.74 7.56 -22.35
CA SER A 20 37.52 8.03 -21.70
C SER A 20 37.63 7.64 -20.22
N ILE A 21 37.93 8.62 -19.39
CA ILE A 21 37.76 8.53 -17.93
C ILE A 21 36.25 8.49 -17.67
N ALA A 22 35.66 7.31 -17.80
CA ALA A 22 34.32 7.04 -17.33
C ALA A 22 34.37 7.12 -15.80
N GLY A 23 33.86 8.23 -15.26
CA GLY A 23 33.70 8.40 -13.82
C GLY A 23 32.93 7.22 -13.25
N ALA A 24 33.44 6.66 -12.15
CA ALA A 24 32.77 5.65 -11.35
C ALA A 24 31.55 6.28 -10.64
N GLY A 25 30.52 6.62 -11.42
CA GLY A 25 29.18 6.82 -10.89
C GLY A 25 28.59 5.45 -10.63
N CYS A 26 28.11 5.21 -9.41
CA CYS A 26 27.26 4.07 -9.11
C CYS A 26 26.04 4.15 -10.04
N ALA A 27 26.04 3.35 -11.11
CA ALA A 27 24.90 3.28 -12.00
C ALA A 27 23.69 2.84 -11.16
N PRO A 28 22.51 3.49 -11.31
CA PRO A 28 21.32 3.02 -10.63
C PRO A 28 21.10 1.55 -11.00
N ALA A 29 20.72 0.74 -10.01
CA ALA A 29 20.30 -0.63 -10.27
C ALA A 29 19.29 -0.62 -11.42
N SER A 30 19.49 -1.48 -12.42
CA SER A 30 18.61 -1.57 -13.57
C SER A 30 17.15 -1.72 -13.09
N GLY A 31 16.27 -0.82 -13.56
CA GLY A 31 14.86 -0.79 -13.17
C GLY A 31 14.50 0.14 -12.01
N ALA A 32 15.44 0.90 -11.43
CA ALA A 32 15.14 1.94 -10.45
C ALA A 32 14.86 3.29 -11.12
N ARG A 33 13.73 3.94 -10.81
CA ARG A 33 13.45 5.32 -11.22
C ARG A 33 12.88 6.16 -10.09
N ALA A 34 13.27 7.42 -10.00
CA ALA A 34 12.62 8.38 -9.11
C ALA A 34 11.17 8.65 -9.59
N LEU A 35 10.28 8.92 -8.63
CA LEU A 35 8.90 9.27 -8.91
C LEU A 35 8.35 10.27 -7.90
N THR A 36 7.32 11.01 -8.33
CA THR A 36 6.44 11.78 -7.45
C THR A 36 5.01 11.49 -7.90
N MET A 37 4.16 11.02 -6.98
CA MET A 37 2.77 10.65 -7.27
C MET A 37 1.84 11.10 -6.15
N GLU A 38 0.64 11.52 -6.52
CA GLU A 38 -0.45 11.75 -5.58
C GLU A 38 -1.24 10.46 -5.35
N GLY A 39 -1.68 10.23 -4.12
CA GLY A 39 -2.40 9.01 -3.78
C GLY A 39 -2.67 8.89 -2.30
N GLU A 40 -2.70 7.64 -1.83
CA GLU A 40 -2.98 7.31 -0.44
C GLU A 40 -2.09 6.16 0.04
N ILE A 41 -1.69 6.20 1.31
CA ILE A 41 -1.06 5.07 1.99
C ILE A 41 -2.14 4.23 2.67
N ILE A 42 -2.23 2.95 2.31
CA ILE A 42 -3.28 2.01 2.74
C ILE A 42 -2.71 0.70 3.25
N ASP A 43 -3.55 -0.12 3.89
CA ASP A 43 -3.24 -1.52 4.18
C ASP A 43 -3.70 -2.42 3.01
N PRO A 44 -2.81 -3.28 2.45
CA PRO A 44 -3.16 -4.11 1.30
C PRO A 44 -4.34 -5.05 1.57
N GLN A 45 -4.42 -5.66 2.76
CA GLN A 45 -5.50 -6.61 3.07
C GLN A 45 -6.85 -5.91 3.03
N CYS A 46 -7.02 -4.83 3.79
CA CYS A 46 -8.28 -4.10 3.86
C CYS A 46 -8.61 -3.47 2.47
N TRP A 47 -7.63 -3.01 1.68
CA TRP A 47 -7.88 -2.48 0.33
C TRP A 47 -8.40 -3.55 -0.63
N PHE A 48 -7.69 -4.68 -0.77
CA PHE A 48 -8.04 -5.73 -1.74
C PHE A 48 -9.32 -6.51 -1.38
N THR A 49 -9.61 -6.69 -0.09
CA THR A 49 -10.72 -7.56 0.36
C THR A 49 -11.94 -6.82 0.86
N HIS A 50 -11.79 -5.54 1.24
CA HIS A 50 -12.86 -4.74 1.83
C HIS A 50 -13.06 -3.38 1.14
N GLY A 51 -12.23 -3.04 0.15
CA GLY A 51 -12.28 -1.70 -0.48
C GLY A 51 -11.95 -0.58 0.50
N GLY A 52 -11.14 -0.87 1.53
CA GLY A 52 -10.79 0.08 2.58
C GLY A 52 -9.91 1.21 2.05
N GLU A 53 -10.41 2.45 2.14
CA GLU A 53 -9.71 3.68 1.77
C GLU A 53 -10.13 4.83 2.70
N GLY A 54 -9.36 5.91 2.69
CA GLY A 54 -9.61 7.14 3.42
C GLY A 54 -9.53 7.01 4.95
N LEU A 55 -10.02 8.04 5.63
CA LEU A 55 -9.95 8.12 7.10
C LEU A 55 -10.82 7.09 7.81
N SER A 56 -11.90 6.63 7.19
CA SER A 56 -12.71 5.51 7.70
C SER A 56 -11.92 4.20 7.82
N HIS A 57 -10.88 4.03 7.01
CA HIS A 57 -10.07 2.82 6.97
C HIS A 57 -8.79 2.91 7.83
N ARG A 58 -8.43 4.12 8.29
CA ARG A 58 -7.15 4.39 8.96
C ARG A 58 -6.86 3.48 10.16
N ASP A 59 -7.83 3.21 11.02
CA ASP A 59 -7.59 2.42 12.22
C ASP A 59 -7.38 0.92 11.90
N CYS A 60 -8.07 0.36 10.90
CA CYS A 60 -7.80 -0.99 10.33
C CYS A 60 -6.35 -1.04 9.85
N ALA A 61 -5.96 -0.06 9.03
CA ALA A 61 -4.64 -0.04 8.43
C ALA A 61 -3.52 0.08 9.46
N LEU A 62 -3.69 0.95 10.46
CA LEU A 62 -2.69 1.12 11.52
C LEU A 62 -2.56 -0.10 12.41
N MET A 63 -3.65 -0.81 12.67
CA MET A 63 -3.61 -2.08 13.40
C MET A 63 -2.73 -3.09 12.66
N CYS A 64 -2.99 -3.32 11.37
CA CYS A 64 -2.22 -4.23 10.53
C CYS A 64 -0.74 -3.82 10.43
N ALA A 65 -0.48 -2.53 10.18
CA ALA A 65 0.87 -2.01 10.03
C ALA A 65 1.70 -2.15 11.32
N ARG A 66 1.09 -1.92 12.50
CA ARG A 66 1.72 -2.16 13.81
C ARG A 66 1.93 -3.65 14.09
N GLY A 67 1.11 -4.51 13.49
CA GLY A 67 1.30 -5.96 13.47
C GLY A 67 2.40 -6.44 12.51
N GLY A 68 3.07 -5.54 11.79
CA GLY A 68 4.18 -5.87 10.89
C GLY A 68 3.79 -6.08 9.43
N GLN A 69 2.53 -5.85 9.05
CA GLN A 69 2.14 -5.85 7.63
C GLN A 69 2.75 -4.64 6.93
N SER A 70 3.31 -4.82 5.72
CA SER A 70 3.78 -3.68 4.94
C SER A 70 2.59 -2.90 4.40
N LEU A 71 2.64 -1.57 4.55
CA LEU A 71 1.69 -0.68 3.91
C LEU A 71 1.88 -0.68 2.37
N GLY A 72 0.85 -0.25 1.66
CA GLY A 72 0.90 -0.01 0.22
C GLY A 72 0.62 1.44 -0.12
N PHE A 73 0.93 1.81 -1.36
CA PHE A 73 0.53 3.09 -1.94
C PHE A 73 -0.45 2.84 -3.09
N VAL A 74 -1.59 3.52 -3.08
CA VAL A 74 -2.51 3.54 -4.21
C VAL A 74 -2.42 4.90 -4.88
N ASN A 75 -2.01 4.91 -6.15
CA ASN A 75 -1.96 6.12 -6.96
C ASN A 75 -3.38 6.59 -7.27
N ARG A 76 -3.66 7.86 -6.99
CA ARG A 76 -4.94 8.52 -7.32
C ARG A 76 -5.24 8.47 -8.81
N ALA A 77 -4.20 8.61 -9.63
CA ALA A 77 -4.30 8.44 -11.07
C ALA A 77 -4.37 6.94 -11.42
N GLY A 78 -5.58 6.47 -11.71
CA GLY A 78 -5.80 5.11 -12.23
C GLY A 78 -5.82 4.00 -11.18
N GLN A 79 -5.87 4.33 -9.88
CA GLN A 79 -6.13 3.37 -8.79
C GLN A 79 -5.14 2.20 -8.76
N ARG A 80 -3.88 2.46 -9.13
CA ARG A 80 -2.82 1.45 -9.18
C ARG A 80 -2.19 1.27 -7.81
N PHE A 81 -2.17 0.03 -7.33
CA PHE A 81 -1.48 -0.38 -6.11
C PHE A 81 0.03 -0.60 -6.34
N TYR A 82 0.83 -0.12 -5.39
CA TYR A 82 2.27 -0.31 -5.31
C TYR A 82 2.64 -0.86 -3.92
N PRO A 83 3.24 -2.06 -3.82
CA PRO A 83 3.74 -2.55 -2.55
C PRO A 83 4.94 -1.69 -2.10
N ILE A 84 4.95 -1.31 -0.81
CA ILE A 84 6.06 -0.55 -0.24
C ILE A 84 7.09 -1.53 0.33
N ILE A 85 8.36 -1.25 0.04
CA ILE A 85 9.51 -1.99 0.56
C ILE A 85 10.46 -1.03 1.27
N ALA A 86 11.25 -1.56 2.20
CA ALA A 86 12.25 -0.76 2.92
C ALA A 86 13.45 -0.47 2.02
N ALA A 87 14.02 0.73 2.15
CA ALA A 87 15.28 1.09 1.50
C ALA A 87 16.48 0.27 2.01
N THR A 88 16.37 -0.28 3.21
CA THR A 88 17.43 -1.02 3.89
C THR A 88 16.86 -2.34 4.43
N HIS A 89 17.61 -3.42 4.27
CA HIS A 89 17.20 -4.75 4.72
C HIS A 89 16.96 -4.80 6.23
N GLY A 90 15.90 -5.50 6.66
CA GLY A 90 15.56 -5.67 8.06
C GLY A 90 14.93 -4.45 8.73
N VAL A 91 14.73 -3.36 8.00
CA VAL A 91 14.05 -2.15 8.50
C VAL A 91 12.56 -2.24 8.20
N ASN A 92 11.74 -1.70 9.10
CA ASN A 92 10.31 -1.58 8.89
C ASN A 92 10.02 -0.50 7.80
N PRO A 93 9.37 -0.85 6.68
CA PRO A 93 9.01 0.13 5.65
C PRO A 93 7.98 1.17 6.11
N ASN A 94 7.29 0.94 7.23
CA ASN A 94 6.17 1.76 7.67
C ASN A 94 6.57 2.94 8.58
N ASP A 95 7.81 3.01 9.07
CA ASP A 95 8.19 3.89 10.18
C ASP A 95 7.86 5.37 9.96
N SER A 96 7.96 5.86 8.72
CA SER A 96 7.65 7.24 8.34
C SER A 96 6.20 7.47 7.90
N LEU A 97 5.39 6.41 7.80
CA LEU A 97 4.11 6.44 7.08
C LEU A 97 2.89 6.48 8.01
N TYR A 98 3.01 6.05 9.27
CA TYR A 98 1.88 5.96 10.21
C TYR A 98 1.06 7.26 10.36
N ALA A 99 1.72 8.42 10.27
CA ALA A 99 1.07 9.72 10.42
C ALA A 99 0.18 10.10 9.23
N VAL A 100 0.40 9.49 8.06
CA VAL A 100 -0.23 9.88 6.79
C VAL A 100 -1.15 8.80 6.21
N VAL A 101 -1.25 7.63 6.84
CA VAL A 101 -2.20 6.56 6.47
C VAL A 101 -3.63 7.11 6.41
N GLY A 102 -4.35 6.77 5.34
CA GLY A 102 -5.75 7.18 5.12
C GLY A 102 -5.92 8.64 4.66
N TYR A 103 -4.84 9.41 4.54
CA TYR A 103 -4.89 10.79 4.03
C TYR A 103 -4.46 10.85 2.56
N PRO A 104 -4.97 11.83 1.79
CA PRO A 104 -4.39 12.16 0.50
C PRO A 104 -2.96 12.67 0.71
N VAL A 105 -2.01 12.10 -0.04
CA VAL A 105 -0.58 12.40 0.06
C VAL A 105 0.07 12.64 -1.30
N ILE A 106 1.13 13.44 -1.30
CA ILE A 106 2.18 13.41 -2.34
C ILE A 106 3.30 12.52 -1.82
N VAL A 107 3.61 11.47 -2.57
CA VAL A 107 4.71 10.55 -2.29
C VAL A 107 5.88 10.85 -3.22
N HIS A 108 7.06 11.03 -2.62
CA HIS A 108 8.34 11.04 -3.31
C HIS A 108 9.08 9.74 -3.01
N GLY A 109 9.60 9.08 -4.04
CA GLY A 109 10.26 7.80 -3.84
C GLY A 109 10.96 7.25 -5.07
N THR A 110 11.36 5.99 -4.96
CA THR A 110 12.01 5.23 -6.02
C THR A 110 11.16 4.01 -6.36
N LEU A 111 10.72 3.91 -7.61
CA LEU A 111 10.08 2.72 -8.15
C LEU A 111 11.15 1.75 -8.63
N PHE A 112 11.05 0.50 -8.18
CA PHE A 112 11.84 -0.60 -8.70
C PHE A 112 10.96 -1.47 -9.59
N THR A 113 11.47 -1.83 -10.76
CA THR A 113 10.82 -2.77 -11.67
C THR A 113 11.68 -4.01 -11.83
N ARG A 114 11.10 -5.20 -11.59
CA ARG A 114 11.79 -6.48 -11.81
C ARG A 114 10.79 -7.56 -12.18
N GLY A 115 11.01 -8.25 -13.30
CA GLY A 115 10.18 -9.38 -13.73
C GLY A 115 8.69 -9.02 -13.93
N GLY A 116 8.41 -7.80 -14.40
CA GLY A 116 7.03 -7.30 -14.56
C GLY A 116 6.37 -6.79 -13.28
N GLN A 117 7.04 -6.93 -12.13
CA GLN A 117 6.56 -6.43 -10.84
C GLN A 117 7.15 -5.05 -10.55
N GLU A 118 6.41 -4.26 -9.78
CA GLU A 118 6.84 -2.96 -9.29
C GLU A 118 6.83 -2.94 -7.75
N ALA A 119 7.79 -2.24 -7.15
CA ALA A 119 7.84 -2.00 -5.70
C ALA A 119 8.35 -0.58 -5.42
N LEU A 120 7.81 0.04 -4.38
CA LEU A 120 8.08 1.43 -4.04
C LEU A 120 8.91 1.54 -2.77
N VAL A 121 10.04 2.23 -2.85
CA VAL A 121 10.70 2.80 -1.67
C VAL A 121 10.20 4.22 -1.50
N VAL A 122 9.54 4.51 -0.38
CA VAL A 122 9.08 5.86 -0.05
C VAL A 122 10.20 6.63 0.62
N ALA A 123 10.66 7.71 -0.01
CA ALA A 123 11.61 8.64 0.59
C ALA A 123 10.89 9.67 1.47
N ARG A 124 9.70 10.11 1.05
CA ARG A 124 8.85 11.03 1.80
C ARG A 124 7.39 10.90 1.37
N ALA A 125 6.47 11.09 2.31
CA ALA A 125 5.05 11.25 2.04
C ALA A 125 4.52 12.46 2.80
N GLU A 126 3.86 13.38 2.10
CA GLU A 126 3.35 14.64 2.66
C GLU A 126 1.85 14.75 2.40
N ARG A 127 1.06 15.18 3.40
CA ARG A 127 -0.39 15.33 3.25
C ARG A 127 -0.74 16.49 2.32
N ILE A 128 -1.68 16.25 1.40
CA ILE A 128 -2.29 17.29 0.58
C ILE A 128 -3.37 17.98 1.44
N GLY A 129 -3.17 19.26 1.79
CA GLY A 129 -4.13 20.05 2.59
C GLY A 129 -3.69 20.41 4.02
N GLY A 130 -2.39 20.29 4.33
CA GLY A 130 -1.85 20.39 5.70
C GLY A 130 -1.52 21.76 6.28
N ALA A 131 -2.11 22.85 5.80
CA ALA A 131 -2.11 24.15 6.51
C ALA A 131 -3.52 24.73 6.77
N ALA A 132 -4.57 24.18 6.15
CA ALA A 132 -5.93 24.73 6.22
C ALA A 132 -7.02 23.77 6.72
N ALA A 133 -6.69 22.48 6.98
CA ALA A 133 -7.65 21.49 7.47
C ALA A 133 -7.58 21.25 8.99
N ALA A 134 -6.87 22.10 9.72
CA ALA A 134 -6.75 22.04 11.18
C ALA A 134 -7.82 22.89 11.90
N GLU A 135 -8.99 23.15 11.30
CA GLU A 135 -10.15 23.65 12.05
C GLU A 135 -11.43 23.51 11.22
N SER A 136 -12.02 22.33 11.25
CA SER A 136 -13.48 22.21 11.17
C SER A 136 -13.91 20.99 11.98
N LYS A 137 -14.32 21.24 13.22
CA LYS A 137 -15.31 20.38 13.85
C LYS A 137 -16.63 20.56 13.11
N PRO A 138 -17.28 19.46 12.76
CA PRO A 138 -18.65 19.23 13.20
C PRO A 138 -18.60 17.99 14.10
N GLY A 139 -18.97 18.04 15.36
CA GLY A 139 -20.23 18.56 15.87
C GLY A 139 -20.81 17.42 16.71
N ALA A 140 -21.10 17.70 17.96
CA ALA A 140 -21.79 16.74 18.82
C ALA A 140 -23.14 16.35 18.23
N ALA A 141 -23.56 15.11 18.52
CA ALA A 141 -24.91 14.56 18.59
C ALA A 141 -25.27 13.44 17.59
N ALA A 142 -26.02 12.49 18.16
CA ALA A 142 -26.63 11.26 17.64
C ALA A 142 -25.69 10.04 17.59
N GLY A 143 -25.79 9.03 18.45
CA GLY A 143 -26.75 8.71 19.51
C GLY A 143 -26.46 7.27 19.93
N SER A 144 -25.97 7.04 21.15
CA SER A 144 -25.60 5.71 21.66
C SER A 144 -26.49 5.22 22.80
N ASP A 145 -27.66 5.84 22.96
CA ASP A 145 -28.59 5.49 24.05
C ASP A 145 -29.81 4.67 23.58
N GLU A 146 -29.97 4.43 22.28
CA GLU A 146 -31.15 3.71 21.75
C GLU A 146 -30.97 2.18 21.58
N MET A 147 -29.76 1.62 21.77
CA MET A 147 -29.53 0.17 21.61
C MET A 147 -29.74 -0.62 22.93
N LYS A 148 -29.95 0.04 24.08
CA LYS A 148 -30.09 -0.65 25.38
C LYS A 148 -31.52 -0.93 25.83
N SER A 149 -32.54 -0.46 25.11
CA SER A 149 -33.94 -0.69 25.51
C SER A 149 -34.67 -1.80 24.73
N GLU A 150 -34.13 -2.30 23.62
CA GLU A 150 -34.77 -3.39 22.85
C GLU A 150 -34.42 -4.80 23.36
N MET A 151 -33.30 -4.97 24.07
CA MET A 151 -32.89 -6.29 24.60
C MET A 151 -33.65 -6.71 25.88
N HIS A 152 -34.38 -5.79 26.53
CA HIS A 152 -35.07 -6.07 27.81
C HIS A 152 -36.58 -6.32 27.70
N MET A 153 -37.19 -6.25 26.50
CA MET A 153 -38.64 -6.40 26.35
C MET A 153 -39.10 -7.73 25.72
N ASN A 154 -38.19 -8.59 25.25
CA ASN A 154 -38.57 -9.85 24.58
C ASN A 154 -38.66 -11.08 25.52
N MET A 155 -38.64 -10.90 26.84
CA MET A 155 -38.71 -12.02 27.81
C MET A 155 -39.93 -11.99 28.72
N SER A 156 -40.94 -11.15 28.45
CA SER A 156 -42.03 -10.95 29.41
C SER A 156 -43.39 -10.69 28.77
N ASN A 157 -43.89 -11.55 27.87
CA ASN A 157 -45.32 -11.90 27.82
C ASN A 157 -45.68 -12.91 26.72
N GLY A 158 -46.58 -13.84 27.03
CA GLY A 158 -47.38 -14.57 26.05
C GLY A 158 -47.10 -16.09 25.99
N SER A 159 -47.34 -16.84 27.07
CA SER A 159 -48.65 -17.41 27.47
C SER A 159 -49.08 -18.60 26.60
N THR A 160 -48.90 -19.85 27.07
CA THR A 160 -49.89 -20.71 27.76
C THR A 160 -50.91 -21.45 26.89
N ALA A 161 -51.07 -22.73 27.24
CA ALA A 161 -52.29 -23.55 27.19
C ALA A 161 -52.61 -24.34 25.91
N ALA A 162 -52.14 -25.59 25.90
CA ALA A 162 -52.90 -26.80 25.59
C ALA A 162 -51.96 -27.98 25.88
N ASP A 163 -51.87 -28.46 27.12
CA ASP A 163 -52.78 -29.44 27.70
C ASP A 163 -52.78 -30.79 26.98
N SER A 164 -52.59 -31.82 27.80
CA SER A 164 -53.08 -33.18 27.65
C SER A 164 -52.30 -34.18 26.78
N ALA A 165 -51.59 -35.01 27.53
CA ALA A 165 -51.70 -36.47 27.49
C ALA A 165 -50.99 -37.20 26.34
N ALA A 166 -49.95 -37.95 26.71
CA ALA A 166 -50.10 -39.38 26.98
C ALA A 166 -48.74 -40.08 27.00
N ARG A 167 -48.56 -40.92 28.03
CA ARG A 167 -47.81 -42.20 28.01
C ARG A 167 -46.32 -42.08 27.66
N GLY A 168 -45.42 -42.35 28.58
CA GLY A 168 -45.37 -43.56 29.38
C GLY A 168 -43.94 -44.10 29.23
N GLY A 169 -43.31 -44.45 30.35
CA GLY A 169 -41.88 -44.59 30.44
C GLY A 169 -41.26 -45.74 29.63
N ARG A 170 -39.94 -45.72 29.52
CA ARG A 170 -39.09 -46.83 29.99
C ARG A 170 -37.64 -46.39 30.13
N ARG A 171 -37.04 -46.88 31.22
CA ARG A 171 -35.61 -46.88 31.56
C ARG A 171 -34.80 -47.75 30.59
N VAL A 172 -33.66 -47.22 30.11
CA VAL A 172 -32.31 -47.86 29.91
C VAL A 172 -32.33 -49.07 28.91
N PRO A 173 -31.24 -49.51 28.25
CA PRO A 173 -29.87 -49.74 28.74
C PRO A 173 -28.86 -48.59 28.51
#